data_AF-A0A8I1V3E6-F1
#
_entry.id   AF-A0A8I1V3E6-F1
#
_cell.length_a   1.000
_cell.length_b   1.000
_cell.length_c   1.000
_cell.angle_alpha   90.00
_cell.angle_beta   90.00
_cell.angle_gamma   90.00
#
_symmetry.space_group_name_H-M   'P 1'
#
loop_
_entity.id
_entity.type
_entity.pdbx_description
1 polymer ?
#
loop_
_entity_poly.entity_id
_entity_poly.type
_entity_poly.pdbx_seq_one_letter_code
_entity_poly.pdbx_strand_id
1 'polypeptide(L)'
;MSFHTTARGAGSDAGRVGVEGNARLTAVNGTLLVVLLAVEGITILAVRQMITLHVYLGLLLVGPVLLKTGSTGYRFIRYYTHAAPYARKGPPHPILRILGPVVILGSLAVLGTGIGLVFTGPDHAEPLLTLHKASFIVWFAVTTVHVLGHAIAAGRTTWRELRDPSATPAARGRRWRAAAIAAALIAGVGLATALTPAAHAWTTRPADGMDDGMDDSSAARTAYDPARTNEIILQTAATNGADRAIWVAVYPGS
;
A
#
# COMPACT_ATOMS: atom_id res chain seq x y z
N MET A 1 -60.37 -12.83 18.24
CA MET A 1 -59.24 -13.40 17.46
C MET A 1 -58.34 -12.27 17.02
N SER A 2 -57.15 -12.14 17.62
CA SER A 2 -56.24 -11.00 17.41
C SER A 2 -55.16 -11.36 16.39
N PHE A 3 -55.21 -10.77 15.20
CA PHE A 3 -54.21 -10.89 14.14
C PHE A 3 -53.33 -9.63 14.11
N HIS A 4 -52.35 -9.50 15.02
CA HIS A 4 -51.40 -8.37 14.97
C HIS A 4 -49.92 -8.69 15.23
N THR A 5 -49.52 -9.98 15.29
CA THR A 5 -48.16 -10.34 15.76
C THR A 5 -47.15 -10.67 14.65
N THR A 6 -47.57 -11.00 13.42
CA THR A 6 -46.66 -11.53 12.39
C THR A 6 -45.79 -10.47 11.69
N ALA A 7 -46.31 -9.26 11.44
CA ALA A 7 -45.56 -8.21 10.71
C ALA A 7 -44.41 -7.59 11.54
N ARG A 8 -44.59 -7.43 12.86
CA ARG A 8 -43.52 -6.93 13.76
C ARG A 8 -42.36 -7.92 13.88
N GLY A 9 -42.65 -9.22 13.88
CA GLY A 9 -41.64 -10.29 13.94
C GLY A 9 -40.71 -10.25 12.72
N ALA A 10 -41.29 -10.26 11.51
CA ALA A 10 -40.53 -10.28 10.25
C ALA A 10 -39.61 -9.06 10.07
N GLY A 11 -40.08 -7.86 10.40
CA GLY A 11 -39.27 -6.64 10.34
C GLY A 11 -38.13 -6.61 11.38
N SER A 12 -38.37 -7.18 12.57
CA SER A 12 -37.35 -7.29 13.62
C SER A 12 -36.27 -8.33 13.28
N ASP A 13 -36.64 -9.40 12.59
CA ASP A 13 -35.72 -10.47 12.19
C ASP A 13 -34.88 -10.05 10.99
N ALA A 14 -35.49 -9.42 9.98
CA ALA A 14 -34.75 -8.82 8.85
C ALA A 14 -33.74 -7.76 9.35
N GLY A 15 -34.15 -6.93 10.31
CA GLY A 15 -33.27 -5.95 10.96
C GLY A 15 -32.09 -6.60 11.71
N ARG A 16 -32.34 -7.66 12.49
CA ARG A 16 -31.30 -8.43 13.19
C ARG A 16 -30.33 -9.11 12.22
N VAL A 17 -30.84 -9.71 11.13
CA VAL A 17 -30.03 -10.34 10.07
C VAL A 17 -29.12 -9.32 9.38
N GLY A 18 -29.60 -8.12 9.10
CA GLY A 18 -28.79 -7.04 8.50
C GLY A 18 -27.67 -6.56 9.43
N VAL A 19 -27.98 -6.34 10.71
CA VAL A 19 -27.01 -5.91 11.73
C VAL A 19 -25.90 -6.96 11.93
N GLU A 20 -26.28 -8.23 12.02
CA GLU A 20 -25.33 -9.33 12.17
C GLU A 20 -24.54 -9.58 10.88
N GLY A 21 -25.17 -9.36 9.72
CA GLY A 21 -24.50 -9.43 8.43
C GLY A 21 -23.40 -8.39 8.26
N ASN A 22 -23.68 -7.14 8.61
CA ASN A 22 -22.67 -6.08 8.58
C ASN A 22 -21.53 -6.35 9.57
N ALA A 23 -21.85 -6.83 10.78
CA ALA A 23 -20.85 -7.16 11.79
C ALA A 23 -19.88 -8.24 11.31
N ARG A 24 -20.40 -9.33 10.72
CA ARG A 24 -19.57 -10.42 10.18
C ARG A 24 -18.76 -10.01 8.96
N LEU A 25 -19.34 -9.24 8.04
CA LEU A 25 -18.60 -8.67 6.91
C LEU A 25 -17.42 -7.83 7.40
N THR A 26 -17.68 -6.95 8.37
CA THR A 26 -16.68 -6.07 8.98
C THR A 26 -15.58 -6.89 9.69
N ALA A 27 -15.94 -7.98 10.36
CA ALA A 27 -15.00 -8.85 11.07
C ALA A 27 -14.11 -9.63 10.08
N VAL A 28 -14.70 -10.35 9.12
CA VAL A 28 -13.93 -11.16 8.15
C VAL A 28 -13.03 -10.27 7.30
N ASN A 29 -13.54 -9.15 6.78
CA ASN A 29 -12.72 -8.19 6.05
C ASN A 29 -11.62 -7.57 6.92
N GLY A 30 -11.89 -7.39 8.22
CA GLY A 30 -10.87 -6.93 9.18
C GLY A 30 -9.73 -7.95 9.36
N THR A 31 -10.04 -9.24 9.49
CA THR A 31 -9.02 -10.29 9.56
C THR A 31 -8.19 -10.36 8.28
N LEU A 32 -8.85 -10.28 7.11
CA LEU A 32 -8.18 -10.23 5.82
C LEU A 32 -7.24 -9.03 5.70
N LEU A 33 -7.68 -7.84 6.13
CA LEU A 33 -6.85 -6.64 6.17
C LEU A 33 -5.62 -6.82 7.06
N VAL A 34 -5.76 -7.43 8.25
CA VAL A 34 -4.60 -7.70 9.12
C VAL A 34 -3.57 -8.59 8.43
N VAL A 35 -4.01 -9.63 7.72
CA VAL A 35 -3.11 -10.51 6.96
C VAL A 35 -2.42 -9.75 5.82
N LEU A 36 -3.18 -9.02 5.00
CA LEU A 36 -2.62 -8.25 3.89
C LEU A 36 -1.63 -7.18 4.36
N LEU A 37 -1.96 -6.45 5.43
CA LEU A 37 -1.08 -5.46 6.05
C LEU A 37 0.19 -6.09 6.65
N ALA A 38 0.08 -7.31 7.20
CA ALA A 38 1.27 -8.02 7.68
C ALA A 38 2.20 -8.41 6.51
N VAL A 39 1.64 -8.90 5.40
CA VAL A 39 2.41 -9.21 4.19
C VAL A 39 3.03 -7.95 3.59
N GLU A 40 2.27 -6.85 3.50
CA GLU A 40 2.81 -5.56 3.07
C GLU A 40 3.90 -5.05 4.03
N GLY A 41 3.75 -5.24 5.35
CA GLY A 41 4.75 -4.89 6.35
C GLY A 41 6.10 -5.60 6.13
N ILE A 42 6.09 -6.84 5.62
CA ILE A 42 7.34 -7.55 5.25
C ILE A 42 8.07 -6.81 4.13
N THR A 43 7.34 -6.24 3.16
CA THR A 43 7.94 -5.48 2.05
C THR A 43 8.70 -4.25 2.52
N ILE A 44 8.34 -3.70 3.69
CA ILE A 44 8.98 -2.50 4.26
C ILE A 44 10.41 -2.80 4.72
N LEU A 45 10.69 -4.03 5.17
CA LEU A 45 12.03 -4.44 5.64
C LEU A 45 13.10 -4.32 4.55
N ALA A 46 12.70 -4.44 3.29
CA ALA A 46 13.58 -4.32 2.13
C ALA A 46 12.89 -3.54 0.99
N VAL A 47 12.31 -2.38 1.32
CA VAL A 47 11.43 -1.63 0.40
C VAL A 47 12.07 -1.31 -0.96
N ARG A 48 13.39 -1.08 -1.03
CA ARG A 48 14.09 -0.81 -2.29
C ARG A 48 14.06 -2.00 -3.25
N GLN A 49 14.23 -3.21 -2.72
CA GLN A 49 14.24 -4.45 -3.51
C GLN A 49 12.81 -4.95 -3.77
N MET A 50 11.89 -4.65 -2.85
CA MET A 50 10.50 -5.12 -2.87
C MET A 50 9.51 -4.03 -3.30
N ILE A 51 9.97 -2.95 -3.94
CA ILE A 51 9.15 -1.77 -4.22
C ILE A 51 7.93 -2.09 -5.08
N THR A 52 8.11 -2.94 -6.10
CA THR A 52 7.01 -3.40 -6.95
C THR A 52 5.93 -4.10 -6.14
N LEU A 53 6.35 -4.99 -5.23
CA LEU A 53 5.41 -5.73 -4.38
C LEU A 53 4.75 -4.82 -3.35
N HIS A 54 5.50 -3.89 -2.75
CA HIS A 54 4.97 -2.88 -1.84
C HIS A 54 3.86 -2.06 -2.51
N VAL A 55 4.13 -1.51 -3.70
CA VAL A 55 3.14 -0.73 -4.46
C VAL A 55 1.94 -1.58 -4.87
N TYR A 56 2.17 -2.82 -5.34
CA TYR A 56 1.08 -3.71 -5.73
C TYR A 56 0.16 -4.02 -4.54
N LEU A 57 0.72 -4.37 -3.38
CA LEU A 57 -0.05 -4.67 -2.18
C LEU A 57 -0.77 -3.43 -1.64
N GLY A 58 -0.12 -2.27 -1.65
CA GLY A 58 -0.74 -1.00 -1.26
C GLY A 58 -1.96 -0.65 -2.13
N LEU A 59 -1.85 -0.85 -3.45
CA LEU A 59 -2.98 -0.65 -4.37
C LEU A 59 -4.09 -1.70 -4.18
N LEU A 60 -3.71 -2.96 -3.95
CA LEU A 60 -4.66 -4.04 -3.64
C LEU A 60 -5.49 -3.72 -2.40
N LEU A 61 -4.86 -3.14 -1.36
CA LEU A 61 -5.48 -2.80 -0.09
C LEU A 61 -6.59 -1.75 -0.20
N VAL A 62 -6.58 -0.92 -1.24
CA VAL A 62 -7.61 0.13 -1.45
C VAL A 62 -9.01 -0.47 -1.40
N GLY A 63 -9.26 -1.57 -2.12
CA GLY A 63 -10.58 -2.21 -2.15
C GLY A 63 -11.06 -2.68 -0.77
N PRO A 64 -10.32 -3.56 -0.07
CA PRO A 64 -10.65 -4.00 1.28
C PRO A 64 -10.75 -2.86 2.30
N VAL A 65 -9.91 -1.82 2.23
CA VAL A 65 -9.98 -0.65 3.12
C VAL A 65 -11.26 0.16 2.87
N LEU A 66 -11.65 0.38 1.62
CA LEU A 66 -12.90 1.05 1.28
C LEU A 66 -14.12 0.23 1.74
N LEU A 67 -14.08 -1.09 1.59
CA LEU A 67 -15.14 -1.98 2.09
C LEU A 67 -15.25 -1.91 3.63
N LYS A 68 -14.12 -1.89 4.34
CA LYS A 68 -14.08 -1.74 5.80
C LYS A 68 -14.65 -0.39 6.22
N THR A 69 -14.20 0.69 5.57
CA THR A 69 -14.67 2.06 5.83
C THR A 69 -16.16 2.17 5.60
N GLY A 70 -16.67 1.71 4.45
CA GLY A 70 -18.09 1.73 4.11
C GLY A 70 -18.96 0.91 5.07
N SER A 71 -18.55 -0.31 5.42
CA SER A 71 -19.31 -1.16 6.35
C SER A 71 -19.34 -0.62 7.78
N THR A 72 -18.26 0.01 8.25
CA THR A 72 -18.23 0.69 9.55
C THR A 72 -18.99 2.01 9.55
N GLY A 73 -18.87 2.81 8.48
CA GLY A 73 -19.58 4.07 8.28
C GLY A 73 -21.09 3.85 8.15
N TYR A 74 -21.53 2.81 7.44
CA TYR A 74 -22.93 2.42 7.37
C TYR A 74 -23.49 2.13 8.76
N ARG A 75 -22.78 1.33 9.58
CA ARG A 75 -23.19 1.08 10.97
C ARG A 75 -23.26 2.36 11.79
N PHE A 76 -22.28 3.25 11.64
CA PHE A 76 -22.24 4.54 12.32
C PHE A 76 -23.47 5.38 11.96
N ILE A 77 -23.71 5.61 10.67
CA ILE A 77 -24.86 6.38 10.17
C ILE A 77 -26.18 5.78 10.67
N ARG A 78 -26.35 4.45 10.60
CA ARG A 78 -27.59 3.77 11.07
C ARG A 78 -27.79 3.87 12.57
N TYR A 79 -26.70 3.92 13.35
CA TYR A 79 -26.76 4.14 14.79
C TYR A 79 -27.24 5.57 15.11
N TYR A 80 -26.64 6.59 14.50
CA TYR A 80 -26.99 7.99 14.78
C TYR A 80 -28.32 8.43 14.16
N THR A 81 -28.78 7.76 13.10
CA THR A 81 -30.15 7.91 12.58
C THR A 81 -31.20 7.10 13.36
N HIS A 82 -30.83 6.55 14.52
CA HIS A 82 -31.72 5.84 15.44
C HIS A 82 -32.47 4.65 14.82
N ALA A 83 -31.88 3.98 13.82
CA ALA A 83 -32.50 2.78 13.26
C ALA A 83 -32.63 1.71 14.36
N ALA A 84 -33.87 1.35 14.72
CA ALA A 84 -34.18 0.53 15.90
C ALA A 84 -33.33 -0.75 16.06
N PRO A 85 -32.99 -1.52 14.99
CA PRO A 85 -32.10 -2.67 15.12
C PRO A 85 -30.64 -2.33 15.50
N TYR A 86 -30.13 -1.18 15.05
CA TYR A 86 -28.76 -0.72 15.29
C TYR A 86 -28.61 0.00 16.63
N ALA A 87 -29.63 0.78 17.03
CA ALA A 87 -29.67 1.43 18.34
C ALA A 87 -29.72 0.40 19.48
N ARG A 88 -30.50 -0.68 19.33
CA ARG A 88 -30.60 -1.77 20.32
C ARG A 88 -29.30 -2.57 20.51
N LYS A 89 -28.40 -2.60 19.51
CA LYS A 89 -27.08 -3.25 19.65
C LYS A 89 -26.11 -2.44 20.52
N GLY A 90 -26.48 -1.21 20.87
CA GLY A 90 -25.72 -0.34 21.78
C GLY A 90 -24.53 0.35 21.13
N PRO A 91 -24.03 1.43 21.76
CA PRO A 91 -22.86 2.16 21.27
C PRO A 91 -21.61 1.27 21.32
N PRO A 92 -20.73 1.32 20.29
CA PRO A 92 -19.40 0.75 20.41
C PRO A 92 -18.61 1.44 21.53
N HIS A 93 -17.67 0.71 22.14
CA HIS A 93 -16.83 1.21 23.23
C HIS A 93 -16.21 2.58 22.88
N PRO A 94 -16.33 3.61 23.75
CA PRO A 94 -16.04 5.00 23.40
C PRO A 94 -14.60 5.24 22.92
N ILE A 95 -13.61 4.58 23.52
CA ILE A 95 -12.20 4.65 23.07
C ILE A 95 -12.04 4.15 21.62
N LEU A 96 -12.68 3.03 21.28
CA LEU A 96 -12.65 2.45 19.93
C LEU A 96 -13.42 3.33 18.91
N ARG A 97 -14.30 4.20 19.41
CA ARG A 97 -15.11 5.13 18.62
C ARG A 97 -14.33 6.34 18.13
N ILE A 98 -13.29 6.74 18.85
CA ILE A 98 -12.36 7.81 18.44
C ILE A 98 -11.24 7.22 17.58
N LEU A 99 -10.69 6.06 17.98
CA LEU A 99 -9.64 5.40 17.20
C LEU A 99 -10.12 5.02 15.79
N GLY A 100 -11.39 4.60 15.63
CA GLY A 100 -11.95 4.22 14.32
C GLY A 100 -11.78 5.29 13.24
N PRO A 101 -12.31 6.52 13.43
CA PRO A 101 -12.12 7.62 12.50
C PRO A 101 -10.64 7.96 12.23
N VAL A 102 -9.78 7.97 13.26
CA VAL A 102 -8.35 8.27 13.09
C VAL A 102 -7.67 7.19 12.23
N VAL A 103 -7.98 5.91 12.44
CA VAL A 103 -7.48 4.81 11.59
C VAL A 103 -7.98 4.96 10.15
N ILE A 104 -9.25 5.32 9.94
CA ILE A 104 -9.80 5.55 8.59
C ILE A 104 -9.03 6.67 7.90
N LEU A 105 -8.92 7.84 8.54
CA LEU A 105 -8.23 8.99 7.97
C LEU A 105 -6.75 8.69 7.70
N GLY A 106 -6.06 8.04 8.63
CA GLY A 106 -4.67 7.63 8.44
C GLY A 106 -4.52 6.62 7.29
N SER A 107 -5.44 5.66 7.16
CA SER A 107 -5.39 4.66 6.07
C SER A 107 -5.58 5.35 4.72
N LEU A 108 -6.52 6.29 4.63
CA LEU A 108 -6.74 7.08 3.42
C LEU A 108 -5.55 8.01 3.11
N ALA A 109 -4.88 8.56 4.12
CA ALA A 109 -3.70 9.38 3.95
C ALA A 109 -2.52 8.57 3.41
N VAL A 110 -2.20 7.42 4.01
CA VAL A 110 -1.11 6.54 3.57
C VAL A 110 -1.37 6.03 2.15
N LEU A 111 -2.56 5.49 1.89
CA LEU A 111 -2.91 4.98 0.56
C LEU A 111 -2.99 6.11 -0.48
N GLY A 112 -3.59 7.25 -0.15
CA GLY A 112 -3.72 8.38 -1.06
C GLY A 112 -2.39 9.00 -1.44
N THR A 113 -1.48 9.17 -0.47
CA THR A 113 -0.12 9.64 -0.74
C THR A 113 0.69 8.61 -1.52
N GLY A 114 0.53 7.31 -1.25
CA GLY A 114 1.16 6.23 -2.01
C GLY A 114 0.70 6.19 -3.47
N ILE A 115 -0.61 6.31 -3.71
CA ILE A 115 -1.17 6.45 -5.06
C ILE A 115 -0.60 7.69 -5.75
N GLY A 116 -0.54 8.83 -5.07
CA GLY A 116 0.05 10.03 -5.65
C GLY A 116 1.52 9.84 -6.05
N LEU A 117 2.32 9.11 -5.26
CA LEU A 117 3.72 8.78 -5.60
C LEU A 117 3.86 7.91 -6.85
N VAL A 118 2.87 7.06 -7.13
CA VAL A 118 2.82 6.30 -8.40
C VAL A 118 2.73 7.24 -9.60
N PHE A 119 2.04 8.38 -9.47
CA PHE A 119 1.85 9.34 -10.56
C PHE A 119 2.92 10.43 -10.64
N THR A 120 3.43 10.92 -9.51
CA THR A 120 4.50 11.95 -9.51
C THR A 120 5.83 11.39 -9.97
N GLY A 121 6.01 10.07 -9.82
CA GLY A 121 7.28 9.41 -10.12
C GLY A 121 8.39 9.81 -9.15
N PRO A 122 9.59 9.25 -9.37
CA PRO A 122 10.67 9.32 -8.40
C PRO A 122 11.42 10.67 -8.43
N ASP A 123 11.33 11.44 -9.52
CA ASP A 123 12.00 12.74 -9.70
C ASP A 123 11.26 13.90 -9.01
N HIS A 124 9.96 13.77 -8.81
CA HIS A 124 9.10 14.76 -8.15
C HIS A 124 8.45 14.18 -6.89
N ALA A 125 9.19 13.32 -6.19
CA ALA A 125 8.69 12.56 -5.05
C ALA A 125 8.40 13.44 -3.82
N GLU A 126 9.14 14.53 -3.61
CA GLU A 126 8.92 15.44 -2.49
C GLU A 126 7.93 16.56 -2.84
N PRO A 127 7.07 16.99 -1.89
CA PRO A 127 7.02 16.62 -0.47
C PRO A 127 6.20 15.35 -0.18
N LEU A 128 5.64 14.71 -1.21
CA LEU A 128 4.66 13.65 -1.07
C LEU A 128 5.23 12.39 -0.41
N LEU A 129 6.51 12.09 -0.66
CA LEU A 129 7.23 10.98 -0.06
C LEU A 129 7.43 11.20 1.44
N THR A 130 7.79 12.41 1.86
CA THR A 130 7.83 12.78 3.27
C THR A 130 6.46 12.62 3.91
N LEU A 131 5.39 13.09 3.25
CA LEU A 131 4.02 12.96 3.75
C LEU A 131 3.57 11.49 3.85
N HIS A 132 3.96 10.65 2.89
CA HIS A 132 3.68 9.21 2.91
C HIS A 132 4.35 8.54 4.12
N LYS A 133 5.64 8.81 4.36
CA LYS A 133 6.38 8.28 5.52
C LYS A 133 5.80 8.78 6.85
N ALA A 134 5.52 10.08 6.95
CA ALA A 134 4.97 10.68 8.16
C ALA A 134 3.58 10.13 8.49
N SER A 135 2.70 10.06 7.49
CA SER A 135 1.38 9.46 7.64
C SER A 135 1.47 7.97 8.00
N PHE A 136 2.43 7.23 7.42
CA PHE A 136 2.67 5.83 7.75
C PHE A 136 3.04 5.65 9.23
N ILE A 137 3.97 6.43 9.77
CA ILE A 137 4.40 6.32 11.18
C ILE A 137 3.21 6.54 12.12
N VAL A 138 2.47 7.63 11.92
CA VAL A 138 1.30 7.97 12.73
C VAL A 138 0.22 6.90 12.60
N TRP A 139 -0.10 6.50 11.38
CA TRP A 139 -1.10 5.48 11.09
C TRP A 139 -0.71 4.12 11.69
N PHE A 140 0.56 3.72 11.61
CA PHE A 140 1.05 2.45 12.13
C PHE A 140 0.88 2.37 13.65
N ALA A 141 1.25 3.44 14.36
CA ALA A 141 1.08 3.52 15.81
C ALA A 141 -0.39 3.39 16.21
N VAL A 142 -1.28 4.18 15.60
CA VAL A 142 -2.72 4.17 15.91
C VAL A 142 -3.36 2.83 15.53
N THR A 143 -3.03 2.29 14.36
CA THR A 143 -3.57 1.01 13.87
C THR A 143 -3.12 -0.15 14.74
N THR A 144 -1.87 -0.16 15.20
CA THR A 144 -1.36 -1.17 16.13
C THR A 144 -2.19 -1.17 17.42
N VAL A 145 -2.39 -0.01 18.05
CA VAL A 145 -3.23 0.12 19.25
C VAL A 145 -4.68 -0.32 18.96
N HIS A 146 -5.23 0.08 17.82
CA HIS A 146 -6.58 -0.29 17.41
C HIS A 146 -6.75 -1.82 17.25
N VAL A 147 -5.84 -2.46 16.53
CA VAL A 147 -5.85 -3.91 16.27
C VAL A 147 -5.65 -4.69 17.55
N LEU A 148 -4.67 -4.32 18.39
CA LEU A 148 -4.45 -4.96 19.69
C LEU A 148 -5.67 -4.82 20.61
N GLY A 149 -6.28 -3.63 20.65
CA GLY A 149 -7.50 -3.39 21.41
C GLY A 149 -8.66 -4.29 20.96
N HIS A 150 -8.84 -4.48 19.66
CA HIS A 150 -9.83 -5.42 19.12
C HIS A 150 -9.46 -6.88 19.34
N ALA A 151 -8.20 -7.27 19.22
CA ALA A 151 -7.74 -8.64 19.43
C ALA A 151 -7.93 -9.09 20.89
N ILE A 152 -7.59 -8.24 21.85
CA ILE A 152 -7.78 -8.51 23.29
C ILE A 152 -9.28 -8.59 23.61
N ALA A 153 -10.09 -7.68 23.07
CA ALA A 153 -11.55 -7.69 23.29
C ALA A 153 -12.21 -8.94 22.67
N ALA A 154 -11.79 -9.32 21.46
CA ALA A 154 -12.25 -10.52 20.78
C ALA A 154 -11.85 -11.79 21.54
N GLY A 155 -10.58 -11.93 21.93
CA GLY A 155 -10.09 -13.08 22.70
C GLY A 155 -10.82 -13.26 24.03
N ARG A 156 -11.07 -12.16 24.77
CA ARG A 156 -11.89 -12.17 26.00
C ARG A 156 -13.33 -12.62 25.76
N THR A 157 -13.87 -12.38 24.57
CA THR A 157 -15.25 -12.74 24.21
C THR A 157 -15.32 -14.20 23.75
N THR A 158 -14.40 -14.63 22.87
CA THR A 158 -14.27 -16.02 22.41
C THR A 158 -14.02 -16.99 23.57
N TRP A 159 -13.22 -16.61 24.56
CA TRP A 159 -13.02 -17.43 25.77
C TRP A 159 -14.32 -17.68 26.56
N ARG A 160 -15.27 -16.73 26.53
CA ARG A 160 -16.57 -16.86 27.19
C ARG A 160 -17.55 -17.68 26.36
N GLU A 161 -17.53 -17.52 25.03
CA GLU A 161 -18.38 -18.27 24.10
C GLU A 161 -17.99 -19.75 23.98
N LEU A 162 -16.69 -20.08 24.08
CA LEU A 162 -16.24 -21.47 24.17
C LEU A 162 -16.79 -22.21 25.40
N ARG A 163 -17.30 -21.48 26.39
CA ARG A 163 -17.95 -22.02 27.59
C ARG A 163 -19.45 -22.31 27.40
N ASP A 164 -20.07 -21.83 26.31
CA ASP A 164 -21.49 -22.05 25.99
C ASP A 164 -21.73 -22.20 24.46
N PRO A 165 -21.61 -23.42 23.92
CA PRO A 165 -21.69 -23.71 22.48
C PRO A 165 -23.09 -23.57 21.85
N SER A 166 -24.13 -23.22 22.61
CA SER A 166 -25.53 -23.30 22.17
C SER A 166 -26.01 -22.15 21.27
N ALA A 167 -25.14 -21.18 20.94
CA ALA A 167 -25.54 -19.86 20.45
C ALA A 167 -25.56 -19.59 18.92
N THR A 168 -25.50 -20.59 18.01
CA THR A 168 -25.37 -20.28 16.57
C THR A 168 -26.39 -20.89 15.61
N PRO A 169 -27.40 -20.09 15.20
CA PRO A 169 -28.01 -20.13 13.87
C PRO A 169 -27.68 -18.82 13.08
N ALA A 170 -27.56 -18.73 11.75
CA ALA A 170 -27.68 -19.65 10.63
C ALA A 170 -26.97 -19.04 9.39
N ALA A 171 -26.58 -19.89 8.44
CA ALA A 171 -25.79 -19.62 7.24
C ALA A 171 -26.38 -18.64 6.19
N ARG A 172 -27.44 -17.89 6.52
CA ARG A 172 -28.13 -17.00 5.56
C ARG A 172 -27.39 -15.66 5.43
N GLY A 173 -26.91 -15.36 4.22
CA GLY A 173 -26.15 -14.16 3.89
C GLY A 173 -24.64 -14.37 3.67
N ARG A 174 -24.13 -15.60 3.81
CA ARG A 174 -22.71 -15.92 3.55
C ARG A 174 -22.28 -15.57 2.13
N ARG A 175 -23.10 -15.90 1.13
CA ARG A 175 -22.83 -15.66 -0.30
C ARG A 175 -22.65 -14.18 -0.63
N TRP A 176 -23.49 -13.30 -0.07
CA TRP A 176 -23.42 -11.86 -0.34
C TRP A 176 -22.22 -11.21 0.34
N ARG A 177 -21.84 -11.68 1.54
CA ARG A 177 -20.63 -11.23 2.23
C ARG A 177 -19.38 -11.68 1.48
N ALA A 178 -19.33 -12.93 1.05
CA ALA A 178 -18.26 -13.45 0.22
C ALA A 178 -18.17 -12.70 -1.11
N ALA A 179 -19.29 -12.40 -1.76
CA ALA A 179 -19.33 -11.60 -2.98
C ALA A 179 -18.83 -10.17 -2.76
N ALA A 180 -19.18 -9.51 -1.64
CA ALA A 180 -18.68 -8.18 -1.33
C ALA A 180 -17.16 -8.16 -1.09
N ILE A 181 -16.63 -9.15 -0.36
CA ILE A 181 -15.18 -9.29 -0.15
C ILE A 181 -14.49 -9.61 -1.48
N ALA A 182 -15.02 -10.54 -2.27
CA ALA A 182 -14.49 -10.88 -3.57
C ALA A 182 -14.49 -9.68 -4.52
N ALA A 183 -15.57 -8.90 -4.57
CA ALA A 183 -15.65 -7.68 -5.36
C ALA A 183 -14.62 -6.63 -4.91
N ALA A 184 -14.43 -6.45 -3.60
CA ALA A 184 -13.41 -5.55 -3.08
C ALA A 184 -11.99 -6.01 -3.43
N LEU A 185 -11.71 -7.31 -3.37
CA LEU A 185 -10.44 -7.89 -3.80
C LEU A 185 -10.23 -7.76 -5.30
N ILE A 186 -11.24 -8.07 -6.11
CA ILE A 186 -11.19 -7.94 -7.58
C ILE A 186 -10.94 -6.48 -7.96
N ALA A 187 -11.63 -5.53 -7.32
CA ALA A 187 -11.40 -4.11 -7.54
C ALA A 187 -9.97 -3.69 -7.16
N GLY A 188 -9.47 -4.16 -6.01
CA GLY A 188 -8.09 -3.92 -5.58
C GLY A 188 -7.05 -4.52 -6.52
N VAL A 189 -7.22 -5.78 -6.94
CA VAL A 189 -6.36 -6.47 -7.91
C VAL A 189 -6.39 -5.76 -9.26
N GLY A 190 -7.58 -5.36 -9.72
CA GLY A 190 -7.74 -4.61 -10.97
C GLY A 190 -7.01 -3.27 -10.93
N LEU A 191 -7.17 -2.52 -9.83
CA LEU A 191 -6.47 -1.26 -9.60
C LEU A 191 -4.95 -1.45 -9.55
N ALA A 192 -4.48 -2.44 -8.78
CA ALA A 192 -3.06 -2.77 -8.65
C ALA A 192 -2.45 -3.12 -10.01
N THR A 193 -3.11 -4.01 -10.75
CA THR A 193 -2.64 -4.46 -12.07
C THR A 193 -2.62 -3.30 -13.08
N ALA A 194 -3.62 -2.43 -13.06
CA ALA A 194 -3.68 -1.28 -13.97
C ALA A 194 -2.60 -0.22 -13.71
N LEU A 195 -2.23 0.00 -12.43
CA LEU A 195 -1.31 1.08 -12.04
C LEU A 195 0.14 0.61 -11.82
N THR A 196 0.41 -0.70 -11.72
CA THR A 196 1.77 -1.24 -11.58
C THR A 196 2.75 -0.84 -12.70
N PRO A 197 2.33 -0.71 -13.98
CA PRO A 197 3.23 -0.21 -15.02
C PRO A 197 3.78 1.19 -14.73
N ALA A 198 2.96 2.08 -14.15
CA ALA A 198 3.41 3.43 -13.74
C ALA A 198 4.43 3.38 -12.59
N ALA A 199 4.42 2.31 -11.79
CA ALA A 199 5.38 2.11 -10.71
C ALA A 199 6.76 1.65 -11.20
N HIS A 200 6.94 1.25 -12.47
CA HIS A 200 8.25 0.80 -12.98
C HIS A 200 9.32 1.89 -12.91
N ALA A 201 8.94 3.17 -12.99
CA ALA A 201 9.87 4.29 -12.80
C ALA A 201 10.62 4.23 -11.46
N TRP A 202 10.01 3.63 -10.43
CA TRP A 202 10.62 3.43 -9.12
C TRP A 202 11.59 2.24 -9.04
N THR A 203 11.57 1.34 -10.04
CA THR A 203 12.43 0.16 -10.12
C THR A 203 13.70 0.37 -10.94
N THR A 204 13.66 1.29 -11.91
CA THR A 204 14.72 1.46 -12.91
C THR A 204 15.77 2.51 -12.55
N ARG A 205 15.78 3.06 -11.32
CA ARG A 205 16.83 4.00 -10.93
C ARG A 205 18.17 3.26 -10.85
N PRO A 206 19.14 3.58 -11.72
CA PRO A 206 20.50 3.08 -11.58
C PRO A 206 21.05 3.58 -10.24
N ALA A 207 21.97 2.82 -9.64
CA ALA A 207 22.73 3.25 -8.47
C ALA A 207 23.79 4.30 -8.83
N ASP A 208 23.53 5.14 -9.83
CA ASP A 208 24.52 6.01 -10.45
C ASP A 208 24.36 7.41 -9.85
N GLY A 209 24.89 7.52 -8.63
CA GLY A 209 25.08 8.80 -7.94
C GLY A 209 26.33 8.80 -7.07
N MET A 210 27.20 7.79 -7.24
CA MET A 210 28.42 7.65 -6.46
C MET A 210 29.59 7.16 -7.33
N ASP A 211 29.71 7.65 -8.56
CA ASP A 211 30.94 7.55 -9.36
C ASP A 211 31.13 8.66 -10.42
N ASP A 212 30.22 9.62 -10.58
CA ASP A 212 30.43 10.75 -11.52
C ASP A 212 31.14 11.92 -10.84
N GLY A 213 32.41 11.67 -10.55
CA GLY A 213 33.38 12.66 -10.14
C GLY A 213 34.77 12.32 -10.65
N MET A 214 34.93 11.92 -11.93
CA MET A 214 36.25 11.99 -12.56
C MET A 214 36.36 12.10 -14.09
N ASP A 215 35.37 11.79 -14.94
CA ASP A 215 35.66 11.74 -16.38
C ASP A 215 35.20 12.98 -17.17
N ASP A 216 36.07 13.99 -17.19
CA ASP A 216 36.31 14.81 -18.39
C ASP A 216 36.91 13.90 -19.47
N SER A 217 36.05 13.34 -20.30
CA SER A 217 36.45 12.83 -21.61
C SER A 217 35.35 13.07 -22.64
N SER A 218 35.02 14.35 -22.84
CA SER A 218 34.28 14.80 -24.02
C SER A 218 35.22 15.18 -25.15
N ALA A 219 35.93 14.21 -25.72
CA ALA A 219 36.55 14.36 -27.06
C ALA A 219 36.91 13.00 -27.66
N ALA A 220 36.64 12.86 -28.95
CA ALA A 220 37.07 11.76 -29.83
C ALA A 220 36.27 10.45 -29.81
N ARG A 221 34.99 10.54 -30.22
CA ARG A 221 34.49 9.55 -31.19
C ARG A 221 34.94 9.99 -32.58
N THR A 222 36.07 9.48 -33.05
CA THR A 222 36.44 9.54 -34.47
C THR A 222 36.34 8.12 -35.04
N ALA A 223 35.47 7.99 -36.03
CA ALA A 223 35.22 6.77 -36.78
C ALA A 223 36.50 6.25 -37.44
N TYR A 224 36.64 4.92 -37.45
CA TYR A 224 37.63 4.20 -38.23
C TYR A 224 37.33 4.36 -39.73
N ASP A 225 38.18 5.12 -40.43
CA ASP A 225 38.19 5.28 -41.88
C ASP A 225 39.46 4.60 -42.45
N PRO A 226 39.34 3.44 -43.12
CA PRO A 226 40.49 2.70 -43.64
C PRO A 226 41.12 3.31 -44.90
N ALA A 227 40.70 4.50 -45.36
CA ALA A 227 41.15 5.09 -46.63
C ALA A 227 42.16 6.26 -46.52
N ARG A 228 42.62 6.65 -45.32
CA ARG A 228 43.65 7.71 -45.16
C ARG A 228 44.96 7.18 -44.60
N THR A 229 45.67 6.46 -45.45
CA THR A 229 47.07 6.08 -45.25
C THR A 229 47.98 7.29 -45.50
N ASN A 230 48.98 7.47 -44.63
CA ASN A 230 50.23 8.21 -44.83
C ASN A 230 50.15 9.73 -45.03
N GLU A 231 50.03 10.48 -43.94
CA GLU A 231 50.71 11.77 -43.85
C GLU A 231 51.51 11.84 -42.55
N ILE A 232 52.82 11.64 -42.71
CA ILE A 232 53.86 11.97 -41.74
C ILE A 232 53.84 13.50 -41.60
N ILE A 233 53.14 14.01 -40.58
CA ILE A 233 53.21 15.43 -40.21
C ILE A 233 54.36 15.59 -39.21
N LEU A 234 55.54 15.86 -39.77
CA LEU A 234 56.65 16.50 -39.05
C LEU A 234 56.22 17.91 -38.67
N GLN A 235 55.85 18.13 -37.41
CA GLN A 235 55.61 19.48 -36.91
C GLN A 235 56.86 19.98 -36.18
N THR A 236 57.62 20.80 -36.90
CA THR A 236 58.75 21.60 -36.42
C THR A 236 58.29 22.54 -35.31
N ALA A 237 58.64 22.26 -34.07
CA ALA A 237 58.57 23.25 -32.99
C ALA A 237 59.87 24.06 -32.99
N ALA A 238 59.77 25.31 -33.46
CA ALA A 238 60.83 26.29 -33.36
C ALA A 238 61.11 26.65 -31.89
N THR A 239 62.33 26.31 -31.47
CA THR A 239 63.21 26.99 -30.52
C THR A 239 62.59 27.79 -29.37
N ASN A 240 62.73 27.26 -28.14
CA ASN A 240 63.45 27.97 -27.07
C ASN A 240 63.86 27.02 -25.93
N GLY A 241 65.17 26.83 -25.81
CA GLY A 241 65.90 26.76 -24.54
C GLY A 241 65.59 25.65 -23.54
N ALA A 242 66.53 24.69 -23.50
CA ALA A 242 66.94 23.87 -22.36
C ALA A 242 66.15 22.57 -22.03
N ASP A 243 66.83 21.46 -22.32
CA ASP A 243 66.96 20.27 -21.47
C ASP A 243 65.76 19.34 -21.28
N ARG A 244 65.66 18.30 -22.13
CA ARG A 244 66.04 16.89 -21.81
C ARG A 244 65.25 15.80 -22.59
N ALA A 245 66.04 14.86 -23.12
CA ALA A 245 65.78 13.42 -23.35
C ALA A 245 64.39 12.98 -23.87
N ILE A 246 64.34 12.63 -25.17
CA ILE A 246 63.24 11.86 -25.77
C ILE A 246 63.48 10.37 -25.44
N TRP A 247 62.68 9.80 -24.55
CA TRP A 247 62.64 8.35 -24.33
C TRP A 247 61.55 7.73 -25.21
N VAL A 248 61.96 6.91 -26.16
CA VAL A 248 61.06 6.08 -26.98
C VAL A 248 60.88 4.74 -26.25
N ALA A 249 59.72 4.54 -25.62
CA ALA A 249 59.34 3.23 -25.08
C ALA A 249 58.61 2.43 -26.16
N VAL A 250 59.25 1.37 -26.65
CA VAL A 250 58.63 0.37 -27.54
C VAL A 250 58.15 -0.79 -26.67
N TYR A 251 56.83 -1.03 -26.64
CA TYR A 251 56.28 -2.28 -26.11
C TYR A 251 56.08 -3.27 -27.26
N PRO A 252 56.61 -4.51 -27.17
CA PRO A 252 56.31 -5.55 -28.14
C PRO A 252 54.88 -6.08 -27.89
N GLY A 253 54.02 -5.92 -28.89
CA GLY A 253 52.71 -6.58 -28.94
C GLY A 253 52.86 -8.07 -29.27
N SER A 254 51.99 -8.87 -28.66
CA SER A 254 51.72 -10.29 -28.97
C SER A 254 51.21 -10.48 -30.39
#